data_AF-A0A1V4V150-F1
#
_entry.id   AF-A0A1V4V150-F1
#
_cell.length_a   1.000
_cell.length_b   1.000
_cell.length_c   1.000
_cell.angle_alpha   90.00
_cell.angle_beta   90.00
_cell.angle_gamma   90.00
#
_symmetry.space_group_name_H-M   'P 1'
#
loop_
_entity.id
_entity.type
_entity.pdbx_description
1 polymer ?
#
loop_
_entity_poly.entity_id
_entity_poly.type
_entity_poly.pdbx_seq_one_letter_code
_entity_poly.pdbx_strand_id
1 'polypeptide(L)'
;MRVRFWLTFVLISSMIGSSLASTYIFEKSNVKGVGYRDSSLMGQTVAGFEGQKFSESIMGSGRFDDRTEFEVDSLNNTINYTKNAEFEYFPISYQTGVYDRKWSDMICAINYDAGAVFTEAYTHAESLMRSSEIRTWGNFTNASLQANIDSKITGVARIGWISRQRTERRFVEIGRSVEELTGTFAVRKMIQLGNGSASGTRVDWMPCL
;
A
#
# COMPACT_ATOMS: atom_id res chain seq x y z
N MET A 1 29.47 -23.41 -46.66
CA MET A 1 28.59 -22.23 -46.44
C MET A 1 27.45 -22.45 -45.44
N ARG A 2 26.89 -23.67 -45.30
CA ARG A 2 25.72 -23.93 -44.43
C ARG A 2 25.94 -23.84 -42.91
N VAL A 3 27.14 -24.17 -42.38
CA VAL A 3 27.40 -24.19 -40.93
C VAL A 3 27.56 -22.79 -40.32
N ARG A 4 28.09 -21.82 -41.08
CA ARG A 4 28.24 -20.43 -40.66
C ARG A 4 26.90 -19.72 -40.43
N PHE A 5 25.87 -20.08 -41.21
CA PHE A 5 24.52 -19.50 -41.08
C PHE A 5 23.77 -19.99 -39.83
N TRP A 6 23.99 -21.24 -39.42
CA TRP A 6 23.42 -21.80 -38.19
C TRP A 6 24.06 -21.20 -36.93
N LEU A 7 25.38 -20.98 -36.94
CA LEU A 7 26.09 -20.33 -35.84
C LEU A 7 25.65 -18.87 -35.64
N THR A 8 25.40 -18.12 -36.73
CA THR A 8 24.88 -16.75 -36.62
C THR A 8 23.44 -16.71 -36.13
N PHE A 9 22.61 -17.69 -36.49
CA PHE A 9 21.21 -17.75 -36.02
C PHE A 9 21.12 -18.08 -34.52
N VAL A 10 21.99 -18.97 -34.02
CA VAL A 10 22.07 -19.33 -32.59
C VAL A 10 22.58 -18.17 -31.72
N LEU A 11 23.55 -17.39 -32.22
CA LEU A 11 24.09 -16.20 -31.53
C LEU A 11 23.09 -15.03 -31.48
N ILE A 12 22.19 -14.92 -32.45
CA ILE A 12 21.14 -13.89 -32.46
C ILE A 12 19.97 -14.28 -31.53
N SER A 13 19.69 -15.57 -31.36
CA SER A 13 18.66 -16.06 -30.44
C SER A 13 19.03 -16.00 -28.95
N SER A 14 20.30 -15.78 -28.58
CA SER A 14 20.71 -15.64 -27.17
C SER A 14 20.64 -14.20 -26.64
N MET A 15 20.22 -13.23 -27.46
CA MET A 15 19.98 -11.84 -27.03
C MET A 15 18.50 -11.53 -26.78
N ILE A 16 17.70 -12.54 -26.43
CA ILE A 16 16.30 -12.37 -26.07
C ILE A 16 16.20 -12.31 -24.54
N GLY A 17 15.86 -11.12 -24.01
CA GLY A 17 15.16 -11.02 -22.74
C GLY A 17 15.81 -10.19 -21.64
N SER A 18 16.42 -9.04 -21.91
CA SER A 18 16.52 -8.02 -20.86
C SER A 18 15.16 -7.31 -20.73
N SER A 19 14.26 -7.85 -19.92
CA SER A 19 13.08 -7.10 -19.49
C SER A 19 13.54 -6.06 -18.47
N LEU A 20 13.67 -4.80 -18.89
CA LEU A 20 13.80 -3.69 -17.95
C LEU A 20 12.38 -3.35 -17.47
N ALA A 21 12.07 -3.68 -16.22
CA ALA A 21 10.86 -3.20 -15.56
C ALA A 21 11.07 -1.75 -15.12
N SER A 22 9.98 -0.99 -14.95
CA SER A 22 10.07 0.38 -14.41
C SER A 22 10.60 0.32 -12.99
N THR A 23 11.77 0.92 -12.75
CA THR A 23 12.39 0.99 -11.41
C THR A 23 11.91 2.18 -10.59
N TYR A 24 11.22 3.12 -11.25
CA TYR A 24 10.57 4.27 -10.66
C TYR A 24 9.13 4.34 -11.19
N ILE A 25 8.17 4.54 -10.30
CA ILE A 25 6.74 4.65 -10.63
C ILE A 25 6.24 5.89 -9.90
N PHE A 26 5.60 6.79 -10.64
CA PHE A 26 4.86 7.91 -10.07
C PHE A 26 3.48 7.95 -10.73
N GLU A 27 2.44 7.82 -9.92
CA GLU A 27 1.05 7.93 -10.34
C GLU A 27 0.37 9.05 -9.55
N LYS A 28 -0.24 9.99 -10.29
CA LYS A 28 -1.09 11.02 -9.73
C LYS A 28 -2.48 10.88 -10.33
N SER A 29 -3.46 10.66 -9.47
CA SER A 29 -4.85 10.42 -9.86
C SER A 29 -5.77 11.42 -9.18
N ASN A 30 -6.73 11.92 -9.93
CA ASN A 30 -7.79 12.79 -9.43
C ASN A 30 -9.10 12.35 -10.07
N VAL A 31 -9.87 11.56 -9.34
CA VAL A 31 -11.13 10.99 -9.84
C VAL A 31 -12.27 11.53 -9.03
N LYS A 32 -13.20 12.21 -9.72
CA LYS A 32 -14.39 12.78 -9.11
C LYS A 32 -15.62 12.32 -9.86
N GLY A 33 -16.68 12.02 -9.14
CA GLY A 33 -17.93 11.69 -9.78
C GLY A 33 -18.93 11.04 -8.85
N VAL A 34 -19.94 10.46 -9.49
CA VAL A 34 -21.00 9.69 -8.86
C VAL A 34 -21.09 8.38 -9.63
N GLY A 35 -21.02 7.25 -8.94
CA GLY A 35 -21.05 5.93 -9.56
C GLY A 35 -20.60 4.81 -8.63
N TYR A 36 -20.37 3.64 -9.22
CA TYR A 36 -19.66 2.55 -8.57
C TYR A 36 -18.16 2.66 -8.86
N ARG A 37 -17.33 2.37 -7.85
CA ARG A 37 -15.87 2.33 -7.96
C ARG A 37 -15.37 1.01 -7.37
N ASP A 38 -14.41 0.42 -8.06
CA ASP A 38 -13.59 -0.70 -7.61
C ASP A 38 -12.18 -0.45 -8.13
N SER A 39 -11.23 -0.27 -7.22
CA SER A 39 -9.87 0.12 -7.53
C SER A 39 -8.89 -0.59 -6.63
N SER A 40 -7.79 -1.04 -7.20
CA SER A 40 -6.67 -1.64 -6.47
C SER A 40 -5.38 -0.97 -6.90
N LEU A 41 -4.55 -0.60 -5.93
CA LEU A 41 -3.22 -0.05 -6.16
C LEU A 41 -2.23 -0.88 -5.35
N MET A 42 -1.12 -1.28 -5.96
CA MET A 42 -0.09 -2.06 -5.29
C MET A 42 1.28 -1.63 -5.78
N GLY A 43 2.27 -1.69 -4.89
CA GLY A 43 3.66 -1.47 -5.25
C GLY A 43 4.63 -2.13 -4.29
N GLN A 44 5.81 -2.39 -4.81
CA GLN A 44 6.90 -3.02 -4.08
C GLN A 44 8.24 -2.59 -4.64
N THR A 45 9.24 -2.48 -3.77
CA THR A 45 10.60 -2.12 -4.18
C THR A 45 11.46 -3.35 -4.48
N VAL A 46 11.27 -4.44 -3.72
CA VAL A 46 12.01 -5.70 -3.87
C VAL A 46 11.04 -6.89 -3.87
N ALA A 47 11.36 -7.98 -4.56
CA ALA A 47 10.54 -9.20 -4.49
C ALA A 47 10.70 -9.93 -3.14
N GLY A 48 9.70 -10.73 -2.76
CA GLY A 48 9.73 -11.50 -1.52
C GLY A 48 9.50 -10.64 -0.27
N PHE A 49 10.07 -11.08 0.86
CA PHE A 49 9.87 -10.48 2.18
C PHE A 49 10.96 -9.48 2.54
N GLU A 50 11.27 -8.59 1.59
CA GLU A 50 12.30 -7.56 1.70
C GLU A 50 11.79 -6.22 1.19
N GLY A 51 12.46 -5.13 1.56
CA GLY A 51 12.10 -3.79 1.13
C GLY A 51 10.71 -3.35 1.59
N GLN A 52 10.05 -2.54 0.79
CA GLN A 52 8.77 -1.94 1.09
C GLN A 52 7.68 -2.59 0.24
N LYS A 53 6.48 -2.69 0.81
CA LYS A 53 5.25 -3.13 0.14
C LYS A 53 4.14 -2.16 0.48
N PHE A 54 3.30 -1.90 -0.50
CA PHE A 54 2.11 -1.08 -0.34
C PHE A 54 0.96 -1.72 -1.11
N SER A 55 -0.22 -1.69 -0.52
CA SER A 55 -1.46 -2.05 -1.21
C SER A 55 -2.62 -1.20 -0.72
N GLU A 56 -3.45 -0.74 -1.65
CA GLU A 56 -4.73 -0.11 -1.40
C GLU A 56 -5.83 -0.83 -2.19
N SER A 57 -6.99 -0.99 -1.57
CA SER A 57 -8.22 -1.46 -2.23
C SER A 57 -9.40 -0.59 -1.82
N ILE A 58 -10.14 -0.11 -2.81
CA ILE A 58 -11.30 0.77 -2.64
C ILE A 58 -12.47 0.18 -3.40
N MET A 59 -13.62 0.14 -2.77
CA MET A 59 -14.86 -0.30 -3.39
C MET A 59 -16.07 0.41 -2.78
N GLY A 60 -17.07 0.74 -3.58
CA GLY A 60 -18.31 1.35 -3.09
C GLY A 60 -19.11 2.03 -4.17
N SER A 61 -20.31 2.48 -3.81
CA SER A 61 -21.21 3.25 -4.66
C SER A 61 -21.59 4.56 -3.98
N GLY A 62 -21.73 5.62 -4.78
CA GLY A 62 -22.16 6.92 -4.31
C GLY A 62 -21.36 8.04 -4.97
N ARG A 63 -21.15 9.14 -4.24
CA ARG A 63 -20.33 10.27 -4.67
C ARG A 63 -18.91 10.12 -4.12
N PHE A 64 -17.92 10.47 -4.93
CA PHE A 64 -16.52 10.46 -4.52
C PHE A 64 -15.70 11.61 -5.14
N ASP A 65 -14.77 12.17 -4.38
CA ASP A 65 -13.64 13.00 -4.83
C ASP A 65 -12.37 12.37 -4.24
N ASP A 66 -11.58 11.70 -5.07
CA ASP A 66 -10.38 10.96 -4.68
C ASP A 66 -9.16 11.56 -5.38
N ARG A 67 -8.23 12.10 -4.59
CA ARG A 67 -6.91 12.55 -5.05
C ARG A 67 -5.85 11.69 -4.40
N THR A 68 -5.12 10.96 -5.22
CA THR A 68 -4.08 10.04 -4.79
C THR A 68 -2.78 10.39 -5.51
N GLU A 69 -1.67 10.45 -4.77
CA GLU A 69 -0.32 10.47 -5.31
C GLU A 69 0.44 9.26 -4.76
N PHE A 70 1.01 8.46 -5.65
CA PHE A 70 1.72 7.24 -5.31
C PHE A 70 3.06 7.22 -6.02
N GLU A 71 4.12 7.02 -5.25
CA GLU A 71 5.49 6.96 -5.73
C GLU A 71 6.17 5.71 -5.20
N VAL A 72 6.81 4.96 -6.10
CA VAL A 72 7.64 3.81 -5.76
C VAL A 72 8.99 4.01 -6.44
N ASP A 73 10.05 4.03 -5.64
CA ASP A 73 11.43 4.02 -6.12
C ASP A 73 12.12 2.76 -5.62
N SER A 74 12.27 1.79 -6.52
CA SER A 74 12.93 0.52 -6.22
C SER A 74 14.45 0.68 -6.02
N LEU A 75 15.07 1.69 -6.64
CA LEU A 75 16.52 1.92 -6.51
C LEU A 75 16.85 2.54 -5.15
N ASN A 76 16.02 3.48 -4.71
CA ASN A 76 16.18 4.13 -3.41
C ASN A 76 15.46 3.41 -2.27
N ASN A 77 14.74 2.32 -2.56
CA ASN A 77 13.97 1.53 -1.60
C ASN A 77 13.01 2.43 -0.78
N THR A 78 12.18 3.18 -1.52
CA THR A 78 11.18 4.09 -0.94
C THR A 78 9.80 3.88 -1.57
N ILE A 79 8.77 4.08 -0.76
CA ILE A 79 7.39 4.24 -1.22
C ILE A 79 6.79 5.43 -0.49
N ASN A 80 6.33 6.41 -1.25
CA ASN A 80 5.58 7.56 -0.75
C ASN A 80 4.15 7.48 -1.28
N TYR A 81 3.20 7.76 -0.39
CA TYR A 81 1.80 7.74 -0.71
C TYR A 81 1.11 8.89 -0.01
N THR A 82 0.32 9.65 -0.74
CA THR A 82 -0.57 10.66 -0.18
C THR A 82 -1.95 10.52 -0.77
N LYS A 83 -2.95 10.70 0.07
CA LYS A 83 -4.35 10.65 -0.33
C LYS A 83 -5.16 11.70 0.37
N ASN A 84 -6.03 12.35 -0.40
CA ASN A 84 -7.13 13.14 0.10
C ASN A 84 -8.40 12.64 -0.58
N ALA A 85 -9.31 12.05 0.20
CA ALA A 85 -10.52 11.44 -0.34
C ALA A 85 -11.76 11.84 0.46
N GLU A 86 -12.85 12.06 -0.27
CA GLU A 86 -14.19 12.23 0.27
C GLU A 86 -15.12 11.24 -0.41
N PHE A 87 -15.79 10.40 0.38
CA PHE A 87 -16.77 9.42 -0.05
C PHE A 87 -18.09 9.62 0.67
N GLU A 88 -19.18 9.49 -0.07
CA GLU A 88 -20.53 9.54 0.44
C GLU A 88 -21.33 8.44 -0.25
N TYR A 89 -21.96 7.58 0.53
CA TYR A 89 -22.69 6.43 0.02
C TYR A 89 -24.13 6.78 -0.30
N PHE A 90 -24.59 6.26 -1.43
CA PHE A 90 -26.00 6.07 -1.76
C PHE A 90 -26.10 5.02 -2.86
N PRO A 91 -27.24 4.31 -2.97
CA PRO A 91 -27.44 3.36 -4.05
C PRO A 91 -27.54 4.08 -5.38
N ILE A 92 -26.97 3.49 -6.43
CA ILE A 92 -26.99 4.04 -7.79
C ILE A 92 -27.49 2.96 -8.74
N SER A 93 -28.31 3.37 -9.71
CA SER A 93 -28.75 2.51 -10.80
C SER A 93 -28.29 3.06 -12.14
N TYR A 94 -27.75 2.18 -12.97
CA TYR A 94 -27.45 2.43 -14.38
C TYR A 94 -28.13 1.36 -15.23
N GLN A 95 -28.11 1.53 -16.55
CA GLN A 95 -28.61 0.53 -17.50
C GLN A 95 -27.97 -0.86 -17.29
N THR A 96 -26.75 -0.89 -16.73
CA THR A 96 -25.98 -2.11 -16.49
C THR A 96 -26.30 -2.81 -15.16
N GLY A 97 -27.08 -2.20 -14.26
CA GLY A 97 -27.46 -2.80 -12.98
C GLY A 97 -27.64 -1.80 -11.85
N VAL A 98 -27.98 -2.33 -10.67
CA VAL A 98 -28.08 -1.58 -9.41
C VAL A 98 -26.85 -1.87 -8.56
N TYR A 99 -26.20 -0.80 -8.10
CA TYR A 99 -25.05 -0.84 -7.23
C TYR A 99 -25.45 -0.27 -5.88
N ASP A 100 -25.46 -1.13 -4.87
CA ASP A 100 -25.79 -0.77 -3.49
C ASP A 100 -24.70 -1.31 -2.56
N ARG A 101 -23.57 -0.60 -2.51
CA ARG A 101 -22.40 -1.01 -1.74
C ARG A 101 -21.86 0.18 -0.95
N LYS A 102 -21.91 0.06 0.38
CA LYS A 102 -21.22 1.01 1.27
C LYS A 102 -19.72 1.02 0.99
N TRP A 103 -19.07 2.15 1.27
CA TRP A 103 -17.66 2.32 0.98
C TRP A 103 -16.80 1.39 1.85
N SER A 104 -15.82 0.76 1.21
CA SER A 104 -14.75 -0.01 1.84
C SER A 104 -13.44 0.43 1.23
N ASP A 105 -12.50 0.80 2.08
CA ASP A 105 -11.23 1.41 1.70
C ASP A 105 -10.15 0.92 2.65
N MET A 106 -9.20 0.13 2.15
CA MET A 106 -8.19 -0.53 2.94
C MET A 106 -6.80 -0.23 2.39
N ILE A 107 -5.94 0.31 3.23
CA ILE A 107 -4.52 0.52 2.98
C ILE A 107 -3.71 -0.40 3.89
N CYS A 108 -2.69 -1.02 3.32
CA CYS A 108 -1.65 -1.71 4.05
C CYS A 108 -0.27 -1.27 3.53
N ALA A 109 0.58 -0.86 4.46
CA ALA A 109 1.97 -0.51 4.18
C ALA A 109 2.87 -1.36 5.06
N ILE A 110 3.89 -1.94 4.45
CA ILE A 110 4.85 -2.83 5.11
C ILE A 110 6.25 -2.37 4.76
N ASN A 111 7.10 -2.22 5.77
CA ASN A 111 8.53 -2.06 5.58
C ASN A 111 9.24 -3.25 6.24
N TYR A 112 9.65 -4.22 5.42
CA TYR A 112 10.31 -5.44 5.89
C TYR A 112 11.70 -5.18 6.48
N ASP A 113 12.40 -4.14 6.00
CA ASP A 113 13.71 -3.76 6.54
C ASP A 113 13.58 -3.11 7.93
N ALA A 114 12.44 -2.47 8.24
CA ALA A 114 12.12 -1.94 9.57
C ALA A 114 11.36 -2.93 10.47
N GLY A 115 10.89 -4.05 9.92
CA GLY A 115 9.99 -4.97 10.63
C GLY A 115 8.67 -4.32 11.04
N ALA A 116 8.15 -3.40 10.22
CA ALA A 116 7.01 -2.55 10.53
C ALA A 116 5.84 -2.80 9.57
N VAL A 117 4.62 -2.84 10.12
CA VAL A 117 3.37 -2.85 9.36
C VAL A 117 2.45 -1.76 9.88
N PHE A 118 1.77 -1.09 8.95
CA PHE A 118 0.66 -0.21 9.22
C PHE A 118 -0.55 -0.62 8.36
N THR A 119 -1.73 -0.54 8.96
CA THR A 119 -3.00 -0.78 8.26
C THR A 119 -4.02 0.28 8.65
N GLU A 120 -4.69 0.82 7.65
CA GLU A 120 -5.80 1.75 7.77
C GLU A 120 -6.95 1.20 6.93
N ALA A 121 -8.02 0.75 7.57
CA ALA A 121 -9.16 0.15 6.90
C ALA A 121 -10.47 0.79 7.35
N TYR A 122 -11.27 1.26 6.40
CA TYR A 122 -12.62 1.74 6.60
C TYR A 122 -13.57 0.78 5.89
N THR A 123 -14.60 0.31 6.56
CA THR A 123 -15.61 -0.59 5.98
C THR A 123 -17.00 -0.13 6.36
N HIS A 124 -17.99 -0.52 5.56
CA HIS A 124 -19.39 -0.13 5.76
C HIS A 124 -19.56 1.39 5.93
N ALA A 125 -18.72 2.17 5.25
CA ALA A 125 -18.66 3.61 5.41
C ALA A 125 -19.81 4.28 4.64
N GLU A 126 -20.63 5.04 5.37
CA GLU A 126 -21.69 5.88 4.80
C GLU A 126 -21.16 7.23 4.36
N SER A 127 -20.20 7.76 5.12
CA SER A 127 -19.44 8.96 4.77
C SER A 127 -18.02 8.80 5.30
N LEU A 128 -17.03 9.08 4.45
CA LEU A 128 -15.61 9.07 4.79
C LEU A 128 -14.97 10.32 4.22
N MET A 129 -14.32 11.12 5.06
CA MET A 129 -13.38 12.15 4.65
C MET A 129 -12.03 11.78 5.24
N ARG A 130 -10.99 11.67 4.42
CA ARG A 130 -9.65 11.31 4.92
C ARG A 130 -8.54 12.03 4.19
N SER A 131 -7.48 12.29 4.95
CA SER A 131 -6.17 12.72 4.51
C SER A 131 -5.14 11.76 5.12
N SER A 132 -4.54 10.93 4.28
CA SER A 132 -3.57 9.91 4.70
C SER A 132 -2.25 10.15 3.98
N GLU A 133 -1.16 10.18 4.72
CA GLU A 133 0.20 10.27 4.19
C GLU A 133 1.02 9.14 4.77
N ILE A 134 1.62 8.33 3.89
CA ILE A 134 2.45 7.19 4.26
C ILE A 134 3.77 7.33 3.55
N ARG A 135 4.86 7.24 4.31
CA ARG A 135 6.22 7.27 3.80
C ARG A 135 6.96 6.07 4.35
N THR A 136 7.55 5.32 3.44
CA THR A 136 8.46 4.23 3.78
C THR A 136 9.78 4.50 3.09
N TRP A 137 10.86 4.31 3.83
CA TRP A 137 12.19 4.47 3.28
C TRP A 137 13.17 3.58 4.00
N GLY A 138 14.32 3.44 3.36
CA GLY A 138 15.53 2.98 4.00
C GLY A 138 15.96 1.62 3.56
N ASN A 139 16.89 1.05 4.29
CA ASN A 139 17.52 -0.22 3.96
C ASN A 139 17.67 -1.06 5.23
N PHE A 140 18.39 -2.16 5.10
CA PHE A 140 18.62 -3.09 6.18
C PHE A 140 19.18 -2.49 7.48
N THR A 141 19.89 -1.35 7.44
CA THR A 141 20.51 -0.74 8.63
C THR A 141 19.79 0.50 9.14
N ASN A 142 19.03 1.18 8.28
CA ASN A 142 18.26 2.35 8.65
C ASN A 142 16.99 2.36 7.81
N ALA A 143 15.87 2.00 8.42
CA ALA A 143 14.57 1.94 7.75
C ALA A 143 13.46 2.45 8.65
N SER A 144 12.46 3.06 8.03
CA SER A 144 11.31 3.63 8.72
C SER A 144 10.03 3.50 7.92
N LEU A 145 8.92 3.41 8.63
CA LEU A 145 7.56 3.57 8.15
C LEU A 145 6.92 4.66 8.99
N GLN A 146 6.47 5.73 8.32
CA GLN A 146 5.73 6.82 8.92
C GLN A 146 4.36 6.89 8.27
N ALA A 147 3.31 6.97 9.09
CA ALA A 147 1.94 7.17 8.66
C ALA A 147 1.33 8.33 9.43
N ASN A 148 0.77 9.28 8.72
CA ASN A 148 0.01 10.39 9.26
C ASN A 148 -1.41 10.29 8.72
N ILE A 149 -2.39 10.28 9.61
CA ILE A 149 -3.80 10.13 9.26
C ILE A 149 -4.62 11.22 9.93
N ASP A 150 -5.53 11.80 9.16
CA ASP A 150 -6.63 12.62 9.63
C ASP A 150 -7.90 12.17 8.90
N SER A 151 -8.81 11.54 9.61
CA SER A 151 -10.04 11.00 9.03
C SER A 151 -11.27 11.31 9.87
N LYS A 152 -12.40 11.48 9.19
CA LYS A 152 -13.74 11.60 9.76
C LYS A 152 -14.62 10.61 9.04
N ILE A 153 -15.25 9.73 9.80
CA ILE A 153 -15.95 8.58 9.26
C ILE A 153 -17.25 8.33 10.01
N THR A 154 -18.28 7.94 9.26
CA THR A 154 -19.49 7.30 9.77
C THR A 154 -19.53 5.88 9.21
N GLY A 155 -19.19 4.89 10.04
CA GLY A 155 -19.03 3.50 9.61
C GLY A 155 -18.17 2.70 10.59
N VAL A 156 -17.37 1.78 10.06
CA VAL A 156 -16.39 1.00 10.83
C VAL A 156 -14.98 1.38 10.38
N ALA A 157 -14.09 1.66 11.32
CA ALA A 157 -12.66 1.81 11.05
C ALA A 157 -11.86 0.81 11.87
N ARG A 158 -10.85 0.23 11.23
CA ARG A 158 -9.78 -0.51 11.87
C ARG A 158 -8.47 0.16 11.50
N ILE A 159 -7.76 0.67 12.49
CA ILE A 159 -6.44 1.30 12.30
C ILE A 159 -5.48 0.59 13.23
N GLY A 160 -4.36 0.11 12.70
CA GLY A 160 -3.42 -0.62 13.50
C GLY A 160 -2.01 -0.61 12.95
N TRP A 161 -1.09 -1.01 13.82
CA TRP A 161 0.30 -1.22 13.47
C TRP A 161 0.92 -2.36 14.28
N ILE A 162 1.96 -2.97 13.70
CA ILE A 162 2.77 -4.01 14.34
C ILE A 162 4.24 -3.70 14.10
N SER A 163 5.07 -3.97 15.10
CA SER A 163 6.53 -3.96 14.98
C SER A 163 7.10 -5.30 15.45
N ARG A 164 7.92 -5.92 14.61
CA ARG A 164 8.56 -7.21 14.85
C ARG A 164 10.05 -7.12 14.58
N GLN A 165 10.82 -7.79 15.43
CA GLN A 165 12.24 -7.97 15.25
C GLN A 165 12.57 -9.45 15.10
N ARG A 166 13.54 -9.76 14.24
CA ARG A 166 14.11 -11.11 14.15
C ARG A 166 15.25 -11.24 15.14
N THR A 167 15.15 -12.21 16.03
CA THR A 167 16.27 -12.77 16.79
C THR A 167 16.66 -14.09 16.14
N GLU A 168 17.94 -14.46 16.17
CA GLU A 168 18.57 -15.62 15.49
C GLU A 168 17.64 -16.74 14.96
N ARG A 169 16.75 -17.29 15.81
CA ARG A 169 15.79 -18.36 15.47
C ARG A 169 14.31 -18.06 15.76
N ARG A 170 13.96 -16.86 16.25
CA ARG A 170 12.59 -16.50 16.67
C ARG A 170 12.25 -15.05 16.33
N PHE A 171 10.96 -14.78 16.15
CA PHE A 171 10.47 -13.41 16.04
C PHE A 171 10.00 -12.93 17.40
N VAL A 172 10.34 -11.69 17.74
CA VAL A 172 9.82 -10.99 18.91
C VAL A 172 8.96 -9.84 18.39
N GLU A 173 7.69 -9.84 18.78
CA GLU A 173 6.83 -8.67 18.60
C GLU A 173 7.24 -7.63 19.63
N ILE A 174 7.76 -6.49 19.17
CA ILE A 174 8.15 -5.38 20.06
C ILE A 174 6.89 -4.71 20.58
N GLY A 175 5.89 -4.56 19.72
CA GLY A 175 4.62 -3.97 20.09
C GLY A 175 3.61 -3.99 18.96
N ARG A 176 2.36 -3.78 19.33
CA ARG A 176 1.23 -3.61 18.42
C ARG A 176 0.20 -2.67 19.02
N SER A 177 -0.55 -2.01 18.15
CA SER A 177 -1.80 -1.36 18.51
C SER A 177 -2.81 -1.64 17.41
N VAL A 178 -4.03 -2.01 17.79
CA VAL A 178 -5.15 -2.19 16.87
C VAL A 178 -6.34 -1.54 17.52
N GLU A 179 -6.95 -0.61 16.80
CA GLU A 179 -8.15 0.09 17.23
C GLU A 179 -9.27 -0.20 16.25
N GLU A 180 -10.42 -0.59 16.80
CA GLU A 180 -11.65 -0.82 16.06
C GLU A 180 -12.70 0.17 16.56
N LEU A 181 -13.24 0.95 15.65
CA LEU A 181 -14.19 2.02 15.93
C LEU A 181 -15.43 1.80 15.07
N THR A 182 -16.61 1.83 15.69
CA THR A 182 -17.89 1.72 14.98
C THR A 182 -18.80 2.88 15.39
N GLY A 183 -19.34 3.59 14.40
CA GLY A 183 -20.17 4.77 14.61
C GLY A 183 -19.62 5.99 13.87
N THR A 184 -19.79 7.18 14.45
CA THR A 184 -19.28 8.43 13.89
C THR A 184 -18.13 8.94 14.73
N PHE A 185 -16.95 9.04 14.14
CA PHE A 185 -15.73 9.42 14.85
C PHE A 185 -14.77 10.18 13.94
N ALA A 186 -13.87 10.93 14.57
CA ALA A 186 -12.74 11.55 13.92
C ALA A 186 -11.45 10.98 14.51
N VAL A 187 -10.52 10.58 13.67
CA VAL A 187 -9.24 9.98 14.07
C VAL A 187 -8.12 10.84 13.53
N ARG A 188 -7.22 11.26 14.41
CA ARG A 188 -5.94 11.86 14.03
C ARG A 188 -4.82 11.12 14.70
N LYS A 189 -3.88 10.60 13.91
CA LYS A 189 -2.72 9.87 14.43
C LYS A 189 -1.50 10.12 13.58
N MET A 190 -0.36 10.16 14.27
CA MET A 190 0.94 10.01 13.67
C MET A 190 1.54 8.72 14.24
N ILE A 191 1.95 7.81 13.36
CA ILE A 191 2.62 6.56 13.69
C ILE A 191 3.98 6.60 13.01
N GLN A 192 5.02 6.29 13.78
CA GLN A 192 6.38 6.17 13.26
C GLN A 192 7.01 4.91 13.83
N LEU A 193 7.44 4.03 12.94
CA LEU A 193 8.06 2.76 13.25
C LEU A 193 9.36 2.71 12.48
N GLY A 194 10.48 2.61 13.17
CA GLY A 194 11.78 2.58 12.51
C GLY A 194 12.77 1.76 13.29
N ASN A 195 13.84 1.40 12.58
CA ASN A 195 14.95 0.67 13.13
C ASN A 195 16.22 1.53 13.03
N GLY A 196 16.92 1.67 14.14
CA GLY A 196 18.22 2.36 14.26
C GLY A 196 19.31 1.43 14.77
N SER A 197 19.42 0.21 14.25
CA SER A 197 20.39 -0.79 14.71
C SER A 197 21.53 -1.03 13.72
N ALA A 198 22.71 -1.32 14.25
CA ALA A 198 23.91 -1.65 13.48
C ALA A 198 23.84 -3.03 12.80
N SER A 199 22.92 -3.90 13.22
CA SER A 199 22.68 -5.22 12.68
C SER A 199 21.26 -5.29 12.18
N GLY A 200 21.08 -5.28 10.85
CA GLY A 200 19.74 -5.37 10.29
C GLY A 200 19.08 -6.69 10.65
N THR A 201 17.77 -6.64 10.84
CA THR A 201 16.94 -7.80 11.11
C THR A 201 15.78 -7.76 10.13
N ARG A 202 15.80 -8.66 9.13
CA ARG A 202 14.70 -8.84 8.18
C ARG A 202 13.70 -9.84 8.73
N VAL A 203 12.42 -9.54 8.60
CA VAL A 203 11.32 -10.39 9.05
C VAL A 203 10.82 -11.22 7.87
N ASP A 204 10.64 -12.54 8.05
CA ASP A 204 10.30 -13.44 6.93
C ASP A 204 8.86 -13.29 6.44
N TRP A 205 7.91 -12.81 7.24
CA TRP A 205 6.57 -12.47 6.76
C TRP A 205 5.85 -11.58 7.77
N MET A 206 5.04 -10.65 7.28
CA MET A 206 4.19 -9.83 8.14
C MET A 206 2.79 -9.66 7.52
N PRO A 207 1.72 -9.83 8.31
CA PRO A 207 0.36 -9.65 7.83
C PRO A 207 -0.05 -8.17 7.88
N CYS A 208 -0.94 -7.78 6.96
CA CYS A 208 -1.83 -6.63 7.18
C CYS A 208 -2.82 -6.96 8.31
N LEU A 209 -3.25 -5.96 9.07
CA LEU A 209 -4.06 -6.11 10.29
C LEU A 209 -5.58 -6.03 10.04
#